data_AF-A0A2V5URW7-F1
#
_entry.id   AF-A0A2V5URW7-F1
#
_cell.length_a   1.000
_cell.length_b   1.000
_cell.length_c   1.000
_cell.angle_alpha   90.00
_cell.angle_beta   90.00
_cell.angle_gamma   90.00
#
_symmetry.space_group_name_H-M   'P 1'
#
loop_
_entity.id
_entity.type
_entity.pdbx_description
1 polymer ?
#
loop_
_entity_poly.entity_id
_entity_poly.type
_entity_poly.pdbx_seq_one_letter_code
_entity_poly.pdbx_strand_id
1 'polypeptide(L)'
;TLAIIAYRQPITRADVEAVRGVNIDGVLQTLMERGLVKIAGRAEIPGRPLLYETTQFFLDHFGLRNLDELPNVEELRKQNLPVAPPQPPPQSAATPRSG
;
A
#
# COMPACT_ATOMS: atom_id res chain seq x y z
N THR A 1 -7.97 -1.31 5.57
CA THR A 1 -6.82 -1.66 4.73
C THR A 1 -7.22 -1.76 3.27
N LEU A 2 -8.09 -2.71 2.86
CA LEU A 2 -8.51 -2.86 1.46
C LEU A 2 -9.05 -1.56 0.82
N ALA A 3 -9.98 -0.88 1.49
CA ALA A 3 -10.51 0.40 0.98
C ALA A 3 -9.40 1.43 0.72
N ILE A 4 -8.47 1.60 1.67
CA ILE A 4 -7.36 2.56 1.52
C ILE A 4 -6.53 2.23 0.27
N ILE A 5 -6.23 0.94 0.04
CA ILE A 5 -5.52 0.49 -1.16
C ILE A 5 -6.35 0.77 -2.42
N ALA A 6 -7.64 0.44 -2.43
CA ALA A 6 -8.52 0.67 -3.59
C ALA A 6 -8.59 2.16 -4.00
N TYR A 7 -8.69 3.06 -3.02
CA TYR A 7 -8.81 4.50 -3.28
C TYR A 7 -7.47 5.21 -3.56
N ARG A 8 -6.33 4.64 -3.12
CA ARG A 8 -5.01 5.31 -3.19
C ARG A 8 -3.91 4.55 -3.91
N GLN A 9 -4.23 3.41 -4.51
CA GLN A 9 -3.25 2.68 -5.32
C GLN A 9 -2.64 3.56 -6.42
N PRO A 10 -1.36 3.35 -6.75
CA PRO A 10 -0.42 2.45 -6.07
C PRO A 10 0.08 3.04 -4.73
N ILE A 11 0.04 2.26 -3.64
CA ILE A 11 0.38 2.74 -2.27
C ILE A 11 1.33 1.79 -1.53
N THR A 12 2.18 2.33 -0.65
CA THR A 12 3.09 1.49 0.17
C THR A 12 2.40 0.96 1.43
N ARG A 13 2.93 -0.13 1.99
CA ARG A 13 2.51 -0.67 3.29
C ARG A 13 2.56 0.40 4.39
N ALA A 14 3.67 1.15 4.44
CA ALA A 14 3.91 2.18 5.46
C ALA A 14 2.87 3.30 5.40
N ASP A 15 2.44 3.73 4.21
CA ASP A 15 1.42 4.76 4.06
C ASP A 15 0.06 4.27 4.56
N VAL A 16 -0.29 3.00 4.29
CA VAL A 16 -1.53 2.42 4.81
C VAL A 16 -1.49 2.30 6.34
N GLU A 17 -0.34 1.93 6.91
CA GLU A 17 -0.13 1.92 8.37
C GLU A 17 -0.26 3.32 8.97
N ALA A 18 0.32 4.34 8.33
CA ALA A 18 0.23 5.73 8.79
C ALA A 18 -1.22 6.23 8.84
N VAL A 19 -2.04 5.88 7.84
CA VAL A 19 -3.48 6.20 7.82
C VAL A 19 -4.25 5.41 8.88
N ARG A 20 -3.89 4.15 9.13
CA ARG A 20 -4.60 3.26 10.07
C ARG A 20 -4.17 3.44 11.52
N GLY A 21 -2.98 3.97 11.77
CA GLY A 21 -2.35 4.08 13.09
C GLY A 21 -1.95 2.73 13.71
N VAL A 22 -2.00 1.62 12.97
CA VAL A 22 -1.73 0.25 13.47
C VAL A 22 -1.03 -0.60 12.41
N ASN A 23 -0.33 -1.65 12.84
CA ASN A 23 0.27 -2.64 11.95
C ASN A 23 -0.80 -3.33 11.10
N ILE A 24 -0.50 -3.55 9.81
CA ILE A 24 -1.44 -4.17 8.86
C ILE A 24 -0.95 -5.49 8.26
N ASP A 25 0.18 -6.04 8.69
CA ASP A 25 0.87 -7.14 7.99
C ASP A 25 -0.04 -8.36 7.80
N GLY A 26 -0.72 -8.80 8.87
CA GLY A 26 -1.65 -9.94 8.79
C GLY A 26 -2.82 -9.68 7.85
N VAL A 27 -3.39 -8.46 7.88
CA VAL A 27 -4.51 -8.09 7.00
C VAL A 27 -4.05 -8.01 5.55
N LEU A 28 -2.89 -7.42 5.30
CA LEU A 28 -2.31 -7.30 3.96
C LEU A 28 -2.02 -8.68 3.37
N GLN A 29 -1.43 -9.59 4.15
CA GLN A 29 -1.19 -10.97 3.77
C GLN A 29 -2.50 -11.68 3.39
N THR A 30 -3.53 -11.60 4.23
CA THR A 30 -4.85 -12.20 3.93
C THR A 30 -5.47 -11.63 2.65
N LEU A 31 -5.33 -10.32 2.39
CA LEU A 31 -5.86 -9.70 1.17
C LEU A 31 -5.13 -10.16 -0.09
N MET A 32 -3.81 -10.38 0.00
CA MET A 32 -3.02 -10.95 -1.09
C MET A 32 -3.34 -12.42 -1.34
N GLU A 33 -3.48 -13.23 -0.30
CA GLU A 33 -3.86 -14.65 -0.41
C GLU A 33 -5.25 -14.84 -1.03
N ARG A 34 -6.19 -13.94 -0.70
CA ARG A 34 -7.51 -13.90 -1.31
C ARG A 34 -7.51 -13.33 -2.73
N GLY A 35 -6.36 -12.90 -3.24
CA GLY A 35 -6.23 -12.32 -4.57
C GLY A 35 -6.94 -10.99 -4.75
N LEU A 36 -7.30 -10.26 -3.68
CA LEU A 36 -7.93 -8.94 -3.75
C LEU A 36 -6.92 -7.81 -3.98
N VAL A 37 -5.68 -8.03 -3.52
CA VAL A 37 -4.56 -7.09 -3.63
C VAL A 37 -3.35 -7.81 -4.20
N LYS A 38 -2.54 -7.12 -4.98
CA LYS A 38 -1.25 -7.61 -5.51
C LYS A 38 -0.16 -6.55 -5.38
N ILE A 39 1.07 -6.97 -5.62
CA ILE A 39 2.22 -6.07 -5.74
C ILE A 39 2.19 -5.44 -7.13
N ALA A 40 2.11 -4.10 -7.17
CA ALA A 40 2.17 -3.31 -8.41
C ALA A 40 3.61 -3.08 -8.87
N GLY A 41 4.56 -3.05 -7.93
CA GLY A 41 5.96 -2.76 -8.21
C GLY A 41 6.70 -2.28 -6.96
N ARG A 42 7.73 -1.45 -7.18
CA ARG A 42 8.51 -0.80 -6.11
C ARG A 42 8.52 0.69 -6.34
N ALA A 43 8.39 1.46 -5.27
CA ALA A 43 8.46 2.91 -5.35
C ALA A 43 9.90 3.40 -5.64
N GLU A 44 10.04 4.48 -6.40
CA GLU A 44 11.32 5.11 -6.73
C GLU A 44 11.82 6.08 -5.64
N ILE A 45 11.66 5.69 -4.38
CA ILE A 45 12.09 6.45 -3.20
C ILE A 45 13.14 5.64 -2.40
N PRO A 46 13.88 6.27 -1.47
CA PRO A 46 14.80 5.56 -0.59
C PRO A 46 14.13 4.37 0.11
N GLY A 47 14.83 3.23 0.15
CA GLY A 47 14.31 1.97 0.66
C GLY A 47 13.48 1.14 -0.34
N ARG A 48 13.10 1.71 -1.49
CA ARG A 48 12.35 1.05 -2.58
C ARG A 48 11.21 0.14 -2.08
N PRO A 49 10.30 0.65 -1.25
CA PRO A 49 9.23 -0.16 -0.66
C PRO A 49 8.30 -0.73 -1.74
N LEU A 50 7.67 -1.86 -1.42
CA LEU A 50 6.66 -2.48 -2.29
C LEU A 50 5.43 -1.59 -2.40
N LEU A 51 4.92 -1.47 -3.62
CA LEU A 51 3.66 -0.83 -3.94
C LEU A 51 2.57 -1.88 -4.08
N TYR A 52 1.40 -1.58 -3.55
CA TYR A 52 0.23 -2.45 -3.54
C TYR A 52 -0.91 -1.81 -4.31
N GLU A 53 -1.65 -2.64 -5.05
CA GLU A 53 -2.81 -2.26 -5.84
C GLU A 53 -3.88 -3.35 -5.80
N THR A 54 -5.12 -3.00 -6.11
CA THR A 54 -6.21 -3.97 -6.24
C THR A 54 -6.06 -4.78 -7.52
N THR A 55 -6.61 -5.99 -7.53
CA THR A 55 -6.58 -6.88 -8.69
C THR A 55 -7.84 -6.73 -9.57
N GLN A 56 -7.85 -7.41 -10.71
CA GLN A 56 -9.09 -7.59 -11.47
C GLN A 56 -10.15 -8.36 -10.67
N PHE A 57 -9.72 -9.38 -9.90
CA PHE A 57 -10.62 -10.15 -9.03
C PHE A 57 -11.31 -9.27 -8.00
N PHE A 58 -10.66 -8.22 -7.48
CA PHE A 58 -11.34 -7.24 -6.63
C PHE A 58 -12.52 -6.57 -7.37
N LEU A 59 -12.31 -6.09 -8.60
CA LEU A 59 -13.37 -5.46 -9.39
C LEU A 59 -14.53 -6.43 -9.62
N ASP A 60 -14.21 -7.66 -10.03
CA ASP A 60 -15.21 -8.70 -10.28
C ASP A 60 -15.98 -9.08 -9.01
N HIS A 61 -15.28 -9.18 -7.87
CA HIS A 61 -15.86 -9.52 -6.56
C HIS A 61 -16.83 -8.44 -6.06
N PHE A 62 -16.55 -7.17 -6.35
CA PHE A 62 -17.40 -6.04 -5.98
C PHE A 62 -18.37 -5.60 -7.08
N GLY A 63 -18.38 -6.28 -8.24
CA GLY A 63 -19.26 -5.97 -9.37
C GLY A 63 -18.95 -4.63 -10.05
N LEU A 64 -17.69 -4.19 -10.00
CA LEU A 64 -17.22 -2.93 -10.56
C LEU A 64 -16.59 -3.16 -11.93
N ARG A 65 -16.78 -2.25 -12.89
CA ARG A 65 -16.08 -2.31 -14.19
C ARG A 65 -14.69 -1.71 -14.11
N ASN A 66 -14.52 -0.71 -13.27
CA ASN A 66 -13.26 -0.01 -13.05
C ASN A 66 -13.27 0.66 -11.66
N LEU A 67 -12.13 1.23 -11.28
CA LEU A 67 -11.97 1.89 -9.98
C LEU A 67 -12.71 3.21 -9.85
N ASP A 68 -13.14 3.81 -10.96
CA ASP A 68 -13.87 5.08 -10.95
C ASP A 68 -15.35 4.91 -10.56
N GLU A 69 -15.85 3.66 -10.57
CA GLU A 69 -17.16 3.30 -10.03
C GLU A 69 -17.18 3.16 -8.50
N LEU A 70 -16.02 3.28 -7.85
CA LEU A 70 -15.98 3.30 -6.38
C LEU A 70 -16.68 4.56 -5.84
N PRO A 71 -17.53 4.42 -4.81
CA PRO A 71 -18.24 5.56 -4.24
C PRO A 71 -17.25 6.60 -3.70
N ASN A 72 -17.50 7.87 -4.01
CA ASN A 72 -16.70 9.02 -3.55
C ASN A 72 -15.20 8.95 -3.92
N VAL A 73 -14.83 8.22 -4.99
CA VAL A 73 -13.43 8.13 -5.43
C VAL A 73 -12.81 9.51 -5.74
N GLU A 74 -13.58 10.42 -6.34
CA GLU A 74 -13.11 11.77 -6.66
C GLU A 74 -12.84 12.62 -5.42
N GLU A 75 -13.64 12.45 -4.37
CA GLU A 75 -13.54 13.22 -3.14
C GLU A 75 -12.41 12.67 -2.26
N LEU A 76 -12.31 11.34 -2.17
CA LEU A 76 -11.26 10.68 -1.40
C LEU A 76 -9.88 10.84 -2.04
N ARG A 77 -9.76 10.85 -3.38
CA ARG A 77 -8.50 11.17 -4.08
C ARG A 77 -8.02 12.60 -3.79
N LYS A 78 -8.94 13.56 -3.62
CA LYS A 78 -8.63 14.98 -3.32
C LYS A 78 -8.20 15.24 -1.87
N GLN A 79 -8.53 14.34 -0.93
CA GLN A 79 -8.12 14.50 0.46
C GLN A 79 -6.63 14.20 0.64
N ASN A 80 -5.85 15.17 1.12
CA ASN A 80 -4.46 14.96 1.53
C ASN A 80 -4.41 14.11 2.81
N LEU A 81 -4.30 12.79 2.65
CA LEU A 81 -4.06 11.88 3.77
C LEU A 81 -2.57 11.92 4.17
N PRO A 82 -2.27 11.65 5.46
CA PRO A 82 -0.89 11.57 5.92
C PRO A 82 -0.14 10.49 5.14
N VAL A 83 0.93 10.90 4.46
CA VAL A 83 1.93 10.02 3.85
C VAL A 83 2.93 9.65 4.93
N ALA A 84 3.39 8.41 4.96
CA ALA A 84 4.43 8.03 5.90
C ALA A 84 5.68 8.88 5.64
N PRO A 85 6.35 9.43 6.69
CA PRO A 85 7.60 10.14 6.48
C PRO A 85 8.60 9.22 5.77
N PRO A 86 9.44 9.78 4.87
CA PRO A 86 10.43 8.99 4.12
C PRO A 86 11.24 8.16 5.11
N GLN A 87 11.12 6.83 4.98
CA GLN A 87 11.82 5.90 5.86
C GLN A 87 13.31 6.19 5.70
N PRO A 88 14.06 6.46 6.78
CA PRO A 88 15.50 6.59 6.68
C PRO A 88 16.06 5.31 6.05
N PRO A 89 17.09 5.42 5.19
CA PRO A 89 17.68 4.25 4.56
C PRO A 89 18.02 3.21 5.63
N PRO A 90 17.80 1.91 5.37
CA PRO A 90 18.17 0.89 6.33
C PRO A 90 19.66 1.10 6.63
N GLN A 91 19.97 1.46 7.87
CA GLN A 91 21.36 1.54 8.33
C GLN A 91 21.92 0.14 8.16
N SER A 92 22.66 -0.08 7.07
CA SER A 92 23.48 -1.26 6.88
C SER A 92 24.25 -1.45 8.18
N ALA A 93 23.98 -2.56 8.87
CA ALA A 93 24.80 -3.02 9.96
C ALA A 93 26.23 -3.13 9.42
N ALA A 94 27.01 -2.07 9.65
CA ALA A 94 28.42 -2.06 9.40
C ALA A 94 29.00 -3.05 10.39
N THR A 95 29.32 -4.25 9.90
CA THR A 95 30.20 -5.20 10.56
C THR A 95 31.44 -4.44 11.05
N PRO A 96 31.70 -4.34 12.36
CA PRO A 96 33.05 -3.98 12.78
C PRO A 96 33.91 -5.22 12.54
N ARG A 97 34.58 -5.27 11.37
CA ARG A 97 35.81 -6.03 11.23
C ARG A 97 36.92 -5.18 11.85
N SER A 98 37.37 -5.54 13.04
CA SER A 98 38.62 -5.11 13.69
C SER A 98 38.75 -5.95 14.96
N GLY A 99 39.77 -6.77 15.19
CA GLY A 99 40.99 -7.13 14.48
C GLY A 99 41.56 -8.37 15.18
#